data_AF-A0A8S0RFN7-F1
#
_entry.id   AF-A0A8S0RFN7-F1
#
_cell.length_a   1.000
_cell.length_b   1.000
_cell.length_c   1.000
_cell.angle_alpha   90.00
_cell.angle_beta   90.00
_cell.angle_gamma   90.00
#
_symmetry.space_group_name_H-M   'P 1'
#
loop_
_entity.id
_entity.type
_entity.pdbx_description
1 polymer ?
#
loop_
_entity_poly.entity_id
_entity_poly.type
_entity_poly.pdbx_seq_one_letter_code
_entity_poly.pdbx_strand_id
1 'polypeptide(L)'
;AQAYGDPEKWTRNDKFINGLPSFKVKIFNSNAEPKASKLAKIVQSDVDKAEIHFDEFQFLPSSVIAVEICLSERQIAALKLLNEWQFNAEQFDLNLSDVNFILFRCAEEGDPKPYELPGFEKFTYSGLYGLMYHLEKVRNNQDQAHPLAMNLRQGAWLSDYIVSRLHQRTSTKALGEHLQLALRQVDLLPR
;
A
#
# COMPACT_ATOMS: atom_id res chain seq x y z
N ALA A 1 -7.49 40.11 0.66
CA ALA A 1 -8.28 39.80 -0.54
C ALA A 1 -7.33 39.37 -1.64
N GLN A 2 -7.48 38.15 -2.15
CA GLN A 2 -6.65 37.58 -3.20
C GLN A 2 -6.94 38.33 -4.50
N ALA A 3 -5.93 38.96 -5.09
CA ALA A 3 -6.09 39.68 -6.35
C ALA A 3 -6.20 38.65 -7.48
N TYR A 4 -7.43 38.29 -7.85
CA TYR A 4 -7.69 37.62 -9.11
C TYR A 4 -7.21 38.53 -10.23
N GLY A 5 -6.49 37.97 -11.21
CA GLY A 5 -6.03 38.76 -12.33
C GLY A 5 -7.24 39.26 -13.12
N ASP A 6 -7.50 40.56 -13.07
CA ASP A 6 -8.61 41.19 -13.78
C ASP A 6 -8.40 41.09 -15.30
N PRO A 7 -9.19 40.27 -16.03
CA PRO A 7 -9.02 40.08 -17.46
C PRO A 7 -9.23 41.38 -18.25
N GLU A 8 -10.05 42.30 -17.73
CA GLU A 8 -10.36 43.57 -18.37
C GLU A 8 -9.18 44.55 -18.34
N LYS A 9 -8.22 44.33 -17.42
CA LYS A 9 -6.99 45.13 -17.33
C LYS A 9 -5.84 44.58 -18.19
N TRP A 10 -6.06 43.52 -18.94
CA TRP A 10 -5.04 42.96 -19.84
C TRP A 10 -4.84 43.84 -21.07
N THR A 11 -3.59 44.11 -21.41
CA THR A 11 -3.23 44.79 -22.66
C THR A 11 -2.19 43.95 -23.40
N ARG A 12 -2.46 43.68 -24.68
CA ARG A 12 -1.55 42.91 -25.54
C ARG A 12 -0.28 43.71 -25.80
N ASN A 13 0.87 43.06 -25.65
CA ASN A 13 2.14 43.62 -26.09
C ASN A 13 2.39 43.27 -27.57
N ASP A 14 2.77 44.26 -28.37
CA ASP A 14 2.97 44.07 -29.82
C ASP A 14 4.28 43.34 -30.16
N LYS A 15 5.23 43.27 -29.23
CA LYS A 15 6.58 42.69 -29.46
C LYS A 15 6.73 41.27 -28.93
N PHE A 16 5.94 40.86 -27.94
CA PHE A 16 6.04 39.53 -27.34
C PHE A 16 4.70 39.10 -26.74
N ILE A 17 4.53 37.79 -26.55
CA ILE A 17 3.35 37.23 -25.88
C ILE A 17 3.46 37.52 -24.38
N ASN A 18 2.47 38.20 -23.80
CA ASN A 18 2.43 38.56 -22.37
C ASN A 18 1.16 38.05 -21.67
N GLY A 19 1.28 37.68 -20.39
CA GLY A 19 0.16 37.24 -19.55
C GLY A 19 -0.53 38.38 -18.80
N LEU A 20 -1.48 38.03 -17.92
CA LEU A 20 -2.17 38.97 -17.04
C LEU A 20 -1.20 39.61 -16.03
N PRO A 21 -1.09 40.96 -15.97
CA PRO A 21 -0.09 41.63 -15.13
C PRO A 21 -0.41 41.59 -13.63
N SER A 22 -1.64 41.22 -13.28
CA SER A 22 -2.21 41.31 -11.94
C SER A 22 -2.08 40.04 -11.09
N PHE A 23 -1.55 38.95 -11.65
CA PHE A 23 -1.27 37.73 -10.88
C PHE A 23 -0.03 37.91 -10.01
N LYS A 24 -0.23 37.95 -8.69
CA LYS A 24 0.85 37.96 -7.70
C LYS A 24 0.84 36.64 -6.94
N VAL A 25 1.95 35.90 -7.00
CA VAL A 25 2.14 34.69 -6.20
C VAL A 25 2.75 35.07 -4.87
N LYS A 26 2.15 34.61 -3.77
CA LYS A 26 2.73 34.72 -2.44
C LYS A 26 3.30 33.36 -2.05
N ILE A 27 4.62 33.30 -1.94
CA ILE A 27 5.31 32.12 -1.40
C ILE A 27 5.42 32.33 0.10
N PHE A 28 4.80 31.46 0.88
CA PHE A 28 4.86 31.53 2.34
C PHE A 28 6.16 30.92 2.86
N ASN A 29 6.53 29.74 2.36
CA ASN A 29 7.73 28.98 2.72
C ASN A 29 8.15 28.07 1.55
N SER A 30 9.44 27.74 1.44
CA SER A 30 9.99 26.77 0.49
C SER A 30 10.93 25.82 1.22
N ASN A 31 10.79 24.50 1.02
CA ASN A 31 11.59 23.46 1.68
C ASN A 31 11.73 23.66 3.20
N ALA A 32 10.64 24.04 3.85
CA ALA A 32 10.62 24.33 5.27
C ALA A 32 10.06 23.15 6.06
N GLU A 33 10.42 23.07 7.34
CA GLU A 33 9.84 22.09 8.24
C GLU A 33 8.31 22.22 8.32
N PRO A 34 7.57 21.12 8.55
CA PRO A 34 6.11 21.13 8.71
C PRO A 34 5.58 22.20 9.66
N LYS A 35 6.28 22.46 10.77
CA LYS A 35 5.89 23.45 11.80
C LYS A 35 5.95 24.89 11.33
N ALA A 36 6.73 25.18 10.29
CA ALA A 36 6.86 26.52 9.72
C ALA A 36 5.78 26.82 8.66
N SER A 37 4.99 25.82 8.27
CA SER A 37 3.88 26.00 7.35
C SER A 37 2.81 26.92 7.93
N LYS A 38 2.44 27.95 7.16
CA LYS A 38 1.36 28.87 7.48
C LYS A 38 0.02 28.47 6.85
N LEU A 39 0.06 27.57 5.88
CA LEU A 39 -1.10 27.15 5.09
C LEU A 39 -1.81 25.92 5.67
N ALA A 40 -1.06 25.09 6.40
CA ALA A 40 -1.58 23.88 6.99
C ALA A 40 -0.76 23.49 8.21
N LYS A 41 -1.42 22.91 9.20
CA LYS A 41 -0.81 22.26 10.35
C LYS A 41 -0.75 20.75 10.08
N ILE A 42 0.44 20.19 10.17
CA ILE A 42 0.65 18.73 10.05
C ILE A 42 0.69 18.15 11.46
N VAL A 43 -0.22 17.22 11.74
CA VAL A 43 -0.37 16.56 13.04
C VAL A 43 -0.10 15.07 12.87
N GLN A 44 0.85 14.54 13.62
CA GLN A 44 1.05 13.10 13.71
C GLN A 44 -0.08 12.51 14.55
N SER A 45 -0.94 11.70 13.94
CA SER A 45 -2.08 11.07 14.60
C SER A 45 -1.74 9.69 15.17
N ASP A 46 -0.80 8.99 14.54
CA ASP A 46 -0.25 7.69 14.96
C ASP A 46 1.17 7.54 14.37
N VAL A 47 1.92 6.51 14.76
CA VAL A 47 3.29 6.20 14.29
C VAL A 47 3.41 6.26 12.77
N ASP A 48 2.42 5.75 12.03
CA ASP A 48 2.43 5.68 10.56
C ASP A 48 1.31 6.53 9.90
N LYS A 49 0.62 7.41 10.66
CA LYS A 49 -0.48 8.23 10.15
C LYS A 49 -0.30 9.70 10.48
N ALA A 50 -0.25 10.54 9.45
CA ALA A 50 -0.26 11.99 9.55
C ALA A 50 -1.58 12.57 9.03
N GLU A 51 -2.03 13.65 9.66
CA GLU A 51 -3.18 14.43 9.23
C GLU A 51 -2.72 15.85 8.87
N ILE A 52 -3.26 16.37 7.78
CA ILE A 52 -2.98 17.73 7.30
C ILE A 52 -4.24 18.55 7.51
N HIS A 53 -4.19 19.48 8.47
CA HIS A 53 -5.29 20.38 8.78
C HIS A 53 -5.02 21.72 8.10
N PHE A 54 -5.79 22.06 7.07
CA PHE A 54 -5.64 23.34 6.36
C PHE A 54 -6.09 24.51 7.24
N ASP A 55 -5.36 25.62 7.18
CA ASP A 55 -5.75 26.86 7.84
C ASP A 55 -6.85 27.53 7.00
N GLU A 56 -8.09 27.55 7.50
CA GLU A 56 -9.26 28.08 6.77
C GLU A 56 -9.13 29.56 6.39
N PHE A 57 -8.29 30.32 7.09
CA PHE A 57 -8.11 31.76 6.85
C PHE A 57 -6.91 32.05 5.93
N GLN A 58 -5.94 31.15 5.85
CA GLN A 58 -4.72 31.32 5.05
C GLN A 58 -4.70 30.48 3.78
N PHE A 59 -5.30 29.28 3.80
CA PHE A 59 -5.46 28.41 2.65
C PHE A 59 -6.68 28.80 1.83
N LEU A 60 -6.62 30.00 1.26
CA LEU A 60 -7.67 30.57 0.42
C LEU A 60 -7.75 29.83 -0.93
N PRO A 61 -8.86 29.93 -1.69
CA PRO A 61 -8.96 29.37 -3.04
C PRO A 61 -7.77 29.74 -3.91
N SER A 62 -7.30 28.86 -4.81
CA SER A 62 -6.06 29.07 -5.59
C SER A 62 -4.75 29.07 -4.78
N SER A 63 -4.76 28.58 -3.54
CA SER A 63 -3.55 28.21 -2.81
C SER A 63 -3.07 26.83 -3.25
N VAL A 64 -1.76 26.63 -3.26
CA VAL A 64 -1.12 25.34 -3.52
C VAL A 64 -0.15 25.05 -2.40
N ILE A 65 -0.16 23.80 -1.92
CA ILE A 65 0.83 23.27 -0.99
C ILE A 65 1.40 21.99 -1.59
N ALA A 66 2.73 21.87 -1.56
CA ALA A 66 3.43 20.64 -1.87
C ALA A 66 3.98 20.07 -0.57
N VAL A 67 3.74 18.78 -0.34
CA VAL A 67 4.22 18.04 0.83
C VAL A 67 5.06 16.87 0.36
N GLU A 68 6.21 16.69 1.01
CA GLU A 68 7.01 15.48 0.86
C GLU A 68 6.57 14.48 1.92
N ILE A 69 6.36 13.22 1.49
CA ILE A 69 5.90 12.14 2.36
C ILE A 69 6.93 11.01 2.25
N CYS A 70 7.38 10.53 3.41
CA CYS A 70 8.35 9.44 3.51
C CYS A 70 7.76 8.28 4.30
N LEU A 71 8.20 7.07 3.98
CA LEU A 71 7.95 5.89 4.81
C LEU A 71 8.61 6.04 6.18
N SER A 72 8.01 5.46 7.22
CA SER A 72 8.63 5.40 8.55
C SER A 72 9.88 4.51 8.55
N GLU A 73 10.77 4.67 9.53
CA GLU A 73 11.98 3.83 9.64
C GLU A 73 11.66 2.34 9.68
N ARG A 74 10.55 1.98 10.35
CA ARG A 74 10.04 0.61 10.41
C ARG A 74 9.60 0.11 9.03
N GLN A 75 8.88 0.93 8.27
CA GLN A 75 8.44 0.59 6.91
C GLN A 75 9.62 0.46 5.94
N ILE A 76 10.62 1.34 6.06
CA ILE A 76 11.86 1.26 5.26
C ILE A 76 12.61 -0.04 5.59
N ALA A 77 12.73 -0.40 6.86
CA ALA A 77 13.34 -1.66 7.27
C ALA A 77 12.58 -2.88 6.75
N ALA A 78 11.24 -2.86 6.85
CA ALA A 78 10.38 -3.91 6.30
C ALA A 78 10.56 -4.08 4.79
N LEU A 79 10.61 -2.97 4.04
CA LEU A 79 10.81 -2.98 2.59
C LEU A 79 12.20 -3.53 2.22
N LYS A 80 13.25 -3.18 2.98
CA LYS A 80 14.60 -3.74 2.78
C LYS A 80 14.59 -5.26 2.97
N LEU A 81 14.01 -5.73 4.07
CA LEU A 81 13.89 -7.16 4.35
C LEU A 81 13.11 -7.89 3.25
N LEU A 82 12.02 -7.31 2.73
CA LEU A 82 11.26 -7.90 1.62
C LEU A 82 12.07 -7.98 0.32
N ASN A 83 12.84 -6.94 0.01
CA ASN A 83 13.70 -6.92 -1.19
C ASN A 83 14.86 -7.91 -1.10
N GLU A 84 15.36 -8.15 0.11
CA GLU A 84 16.44 -9.11 0.39
C GLU A 84 15.93 -10.53 0.62
N TRP A 85 14.61 -10.70 0.83
CA TRP A 85 14.03 -12.00 1.10
C TRP A 85 14.16 -12.91 -0.12
N GLN A 86 14.74 -14.09 0.11
CA GLN A 86 14.91 -15.11 -0.92
C GLN A 86 14.15 -16.38 -0.55
N PHE A 87 13.68 -17.05 -1.58
CA PHE A 87 13.02 -18.34 -1.46
C PHE A 87 13.79 -19.38 -2.28
N ASN A 88 14.25 -20.42 -1.59
CA ASN A 88 14.76 -21.63 -2.23
C ASN A 88 13.96 -22.82 -1.68
N ALA A 89 13.30 -23.59 -2.54
CA ALA A 89 12.53 -24.75 -2.11
C ALA A 89 13.43 -25.90 -1.64
N GLU A 90 14.64 -26.02 -2.17
CA GLU A 90 15.59 -27.12 -1.88
C GLU A 90 16.13 -27.09 -0.45
N GLN A 91 16.00 -25.95 0.25
CA GLN A 91 16.40 -25.84 1.65
C GLN A 91 15.44 -26.56 2.61
N PHE A 92 14.29 -27.03 2.11
CA PHE A 92 13.29 -27.75 2.88
C PHE A 92 13.23 -29.20 2.40
N ASP A 93 13.33 -30.15 3.32
CA ASP A 93 13.16 -31.58 3.04
C ASP A 93 11.66 -31.91 2.87
N LEU A 94 11.16 -31.68 1.66
CA LEU A 94 9.74 -31.82 1.30
C LEU A 94 9.57 -33.02 0.36
N ASN A 95 8.60 -33.89 0.67
CA ASN A 95 8.18 -34.94 -0.25
C ASN A 95 6.99 -34.49 -1.11
N LEU A 96 6.58 -35.33 -2.07
CA LEU A 96 5.46 -35.02 -2.97
C LEU A 96 4.11 -34.81 -2.25
N SER A 97 3.89 -35.49 -1.11
CA SER A 97 2.71 -35.28 -0.28
C SER A 97 2.73 -33.91 0.39
N ASP A 98 3.91 -33.43 0.79
CA ASP A 98 4.09 -32.09 1.35
C ASP A 98 3.89 -31.02 0.28
N VAL A 99 4.43 -31.22 -0.92
CA VAL A 99 4.22 -30.31 -2.06
C VAL A 99 2.73 -30.23 -2.43
N ASN A 100 2.04 -31.37 -2.49
CA ASN A 100 0.59 -31.39 -2.70
C ASN A 100 -0.15 -30.63 -1.60
N PHE A 101 0.24 -30.81 -0.33
CA PHE A 101 -0.32 -30.05 0.77
C PHE A 101 -0.03 -28.55 0.59
N ILE A 102 1.19 -28.12 0.31
CA ILE A 102 1.55 -26.70 0.16
C ILE A 102 0.73 -26.03 -0.95
N LEU A 103 0.63 -26.66 -2.12
CA LEU A 103 0.05 -26.05 -3.31
C LEU A 103 -1.46 -26.24 -3.42
N PHE A 104 -1.97 -27.41 -3.05
CA PHE A 104 -3.34 -27.83 -3.33
C PHE A 104 -4.09 -28.15 -2.02
N ARG A 105 -4.95 -29.17 -2.03
CA ARG A 105 -6.00 -29.56 -1.06
C ARG A 105 -7.36 -28.93 -1.36
N CYS A 106 -8.30 -29.78 -1.75
CA CYS A 106 -9.71 -29.43 -1.95
C CYS A 106 -10.48 -29.49 -0.63
N ALA A 107 -11.65 -28.87 -0.58
CA ALA A 107 -12.50 -28.86 0.61
C ALA A 107 -12.96 -30.27 1.04
N GLU A 108 -13.14 -31.18 0.08
CA GLU A 108 -13.59 -32.55 0.29
C GLU A 108 -12.54 -33.43 0.97
N GLU A 109 -11.28 -33.01 0.93
CA GLU A 109 -10.18 -33.76 1.55
C GLU A 109 -10.04 -33.49 3.06
N GLY A 110 -10.95 -32.70 3.63
CA GLY A 110 -11.02 -32.35 5.04
C GLY A 110 -10.37 -31.00 5.36
N ASP A 111 -9.79 -30.89 6.54
CA ASP A 111 -9.11 -29.67 6.96
C ASP A 111 -7.67 -29.56 6.40
N PRO A 112 -7.18 -28.33 6.17
CA PRO A 112 -7.87 -27.05 6.35
C PRO A 112 -8.72 -26.65 5.14
N LYS A 113 -9.87 -26.03 5.41
CA LYS A 113 -10.80 -25.53 4.39
C LYS A 113 -10.20 -24.41 3.54
N PRO A 114 -10.65 -24.22 2.28
CA PRO A 114 -10.18 -23.12 1.46
C PRO A 114 -10.52 -21.75 2.05
N TYR A 115 -9.64 -20.78 1.79
CA TYR A 115 -9.86 -19.40 2.24
C TYR A 115 -11.10 -18.81 1.56
N GLU A 116 -11.91 -18.12 2.35
CA GLU A 116 -13.12 -17.44 1.90
C GLU A 116 -12.88 -15.93 1.89
N LEU A 117 -12.90 -15.33 0.70
CA LEU A 117 -12.85 -13.87 0.58
C LEU A 117 -14.23 -13.27 0.87
N PRO A 118 -14.37 -12.38 1.87
CA PRO A 118 -15.65 -11.76 2.18
C PRO A 118 -16.25 -11.04 0.97
N GLY A 119 -17.51 -11.35 0.62
CA GLY A 119 -18.20 -10.74 -0.51
C GLY A 119 -17.72 -11.22 -1.89
N PHE A 120 -16.95 -12.31 -1.94
CA PHE A 120 -16.45 -12.91 -3.17
C PHE A 120 -16.57 -14.45 -3.11
N GLU A 121 -15.75 -15.18 -3.87
CA GLU A 121 -15.74 -16.64 -3.89
C GLU A 121 -14.73 -17.25 -2.91
N LYS A 122 -14.97 -18.52 -2.58
CA LYS A 122 -13.99 -19.38 -1.90
C LYS A 122 -12.95 -19.84 -2.90
N PHE A 123 -11.70 -19.91 -2.48
CA PHE A 123 -10.66 -20.49 -3.33
C PHE A 123 -10.98 -21.95 -3.64
N THR A 124 -10.63 -22.40 -4.85
CA THR A 124 -10.78 -23.80 -5.26
C THR A 124 -9.90 -24.72 -4.41
N TYR A 125 -8.70 -24.25 -4.06
CA TYR A 125 -7.76 -24.98 -3.23
C TYR A 125 -7.41 -24.18 -1.97
N SER A 126 -7.18 -24.90 -0.87
CA SER A 126 -6.70 -24.34 0.38
C SER A 126 -5.21 -23.95 0.35
N GLY A 127 -4.45 -24.49 -0.61
CA GLY A 127 -3.03 -24.22 -0.79
C GLY A 127 -2.75 -22.97 -1.62
N LEU A 128 -1.45 -22.70 -1.81
CA LEU A 128 -0.98 -21.49 -2.50
C LEU A 128 -1.44 -21.38 -3.95
N TYR A 129 -1.71 -22.50 -4.63
CA TYR A 129 -2.13 -22.49 -6.02
C TYR A 129 -3.49 -21.81 -6.23
N GLY A 130 -4.43 -22.00 -5.29
CA GLY A 130 -5.72 -21.31 -5.31
C GLY A 130 -5.58 -19.80 -5.24
N LEU A 131 -4.64 -19.32 -4.41
CA LEU A 131 -4.32 -17.89 -4.30
C LEU A 131 -3.57 -17.36 -5.53
N MET A 132 -2.61 -18.11 -6.07
CA MET A 132 -1.80 -17.69 -7.24
C MET A 132 -2.67 -17.31 -8.43
N TYR A 133 -3.74 -18.06 -8.69
CA TYR A 133 -4.69 -17.76 -9.76
C TYR A 133 -5.30 -16.36 -9.64
N HIS A 134 -5.72 -15.97 -8.44
CA HIS A 134 -6.28 -14.64 -8.19
C HIS A 134 -5.21 -13.55 -8.20
N LEU A 135 -4.04 -13.80 -7.61
CA LEU A 135 -2.93 -12.85 -7.63
C LEU A 135 -2.46 -12.54 -9.05
N GLU A 136 -2.43 -13.53 -9.93
CA GLU A 136 -2.08 -13.34 -11.33
C GLU A 136 -3.08 -12.42 -12.04
N LYS A 137 -4.39 -12.63 -11.85
CA LYS A 137 -5.41 -11.74 -12.41
C LYS A 137 -5.29 -10.32 -11.90
N VAL A 138 -5.11 -10.14 -10.59
CA VAL A 138 -4.93 -8.82 -9.96
C VAL A 138 -3.71 -8.11 -10.54
N ARG A 139 -2.57 -8.83 -10.66
CA ARG A 139 -1.32 -8.27 -11.18
C ARG A 139 -1.44 -7.90 -12.66
N ASN A 140 -1.94 -8.81 -13.49
CA ASN A 140 -1.98 -8.62 -14.95
C ASN A 140 -2.97 -7.52 -15.36
N ASN A 141 -4.06 -7.34 -14.60
CA ASN A 141 -5.06 -6.31 -14.86
C ASN A 141 -4.86 -5.04 -14.04
N GLN A 142 -3.86 -4.99 -13.16
CA GLN A 142 -3.65 -3.91 -12.18
C GLN A 142 -4.93 -3.60 -11.36
N ASP A 143 -5.70 -4.63 -11.02
CA ASP A 143 -7.00 -4.50 -10.38
C ASP A 143 -6.86 -4.30 -8.85
N GLN A 144 -6.58 -3.05 -8.46
CA GLN A 144 -6.48 -2.65 -7.06
C GLN A 144 -7.83 -2.68 -6.32
N ALA A 145 -8.95 -2.79 -7.03
CA ALA A 145 -10.29 -2.86 -6.46
C ALA A 145 -10.74 -4.31 -6.19
N HIS A 146 -9.98 -5.30 -6.64
CA HIS A 146 -10.29 -6.71 -6.46
C HIS A 146 -10.51 -7.05 -4.97
N PRO A 147 -11.49 -7.91 -4.61
CA PRO A 147 -11.74 -8.30 -3.22
C PRO A 147 -10.51 -8.84 -2.48
N LEU A 148 -9.63 -9.56 -3.18
CA LEU A 148 -8.33 -9.99 -2.65
C LEU A 148 -7.44 -8.82 -2.22
N ALA A 149 -7.29 -7.80 -3.06
CA ALA A 149 -6.50 -6.60 -2.73
C ALA A 149 -7.12 -5.83 -1.56
N MET A 150 -8.47 -5.77 -1.52
CA MET A 150 -9.18 -5.18 -0.40
C MET A 150 -8.96 -5.94 0.91
N ASN A 151 -9.03 -7.28 0.88
CA ASN A 151 -8.79 -8.13 2.03
C ASN A 151 -7.38 -7.93 2.61
N LEU A 152 -6.36 -7.87 1.73
CA LEU A 152 -4.97 -7.58 2.11
C LEU A 152 -4.79 -6.21 2.77
N ARG A 153 -5.51 -5.17 2.31
CA ARG A 153 -5.50 -3.84 2.95
C ARG A 153 -6.21 -3.86 4.31
N GLN A 154 -7.25 -4.65 4.47
CA GLN A 154 -8.07 -4.64 5.67
C GLN A 154 -7.42 -5.42 6.83
N GLY A 155 -6.65 -6.46 6.56
CA GLY A 155 -6.01 -7.23 7.62
C GLY A 155 -5.07 -8.33 7.14
N ALA A 156 -4.33 -8.88 8.10
CA ALA A 156 -3.34 -9.94 7.86
C ALA A 156 -3.96 -11.35 7.77
N TRP A 157 -5.29 -11.47 7.67
CA TRP A 157 -5.98 -12.76 7.81
C TRP A 157 -5.54 -13.79 6.76
N LEU A 158 -5.27 -13.36 5.53
CA LEU A 158 -4.77 -14.26 4.49
C LEU A 158 -3.35 -14.73 4.80
N SER A 159 -2.47 -13.84 5.26
CA SER A 159 -1.12 -14.16 5.71
C SER A 159 -1.15 -15.16 6.87
N ASP A 160 -1.96 -14.88 7.88
CA ASP A 160 -2.12 -15.74 9.06
C ASP A 160 -2.73 -17.11 8.67
N TYR A 161 -3.67 -17.15 7.72
CA TYR A 161 -4.24 -18.39 7.18
C TYR A 161 -3.17 -19.27 6.51
N ILE A 162 -2.36 -18.69 5.61
CA ILE A 162 -1.29 -19.41 4.90
C ILE A 162 -0.31 -20.01 5.90
N VAL A 163 0.16 -19.20 6.85
CA VAL A 163 1.14 -19.62 7.84
C VAL A 163 0.55 -20.69 8.76
N SER A 164 -0.65 -20.46 9.31
CA SER A 164 -1.30 -21.41 10.23
C SER A 164 -1.52 -22.76 9.59
N ARG A 165 -1.88 -22.79 8.30
CA ARG A 165 -2.04 -24.01 7.52
C ARG A 165 -0.73 -24.79 7.39
N LEU A 166 0.37 -24.12 7.03
CA LEU A 166 1.67 -24.77 6.91
C LEU A 166 2.22 -25.28 8.25
N HIS A 167 1.77 -24.72 9.37
CA HIS A 167 2.11 -25.19 10.71
C HIS A 167 1.37 -26.47 11.14
N GLN A 168 0.33 -26.90 10.41
CA GLN A 168 -0.43 -28.11 10.75
C GLN A 168 0.33 -29.41 10.48
N ARG A 169 1.34 -29.37 9.60
CA ARG A 169 2.25 -30.49 9.34
C ARG A 169 3.65 -30.15 9.80
N THR A 170 4.28 -31.09 10.49
CA THR A 170 5.66 -30.95 10.97
C THR A 170 6.65 -30.75 9.82
N SER A 171 6.46 -31.44 8.69
CA SER A 171 7.28 -31.34 7.48
C SER A 171 7.23 -29.95 6.82
N THR A 172 6.08 -29.26 6.86
CA THR A 172 5.91 -27.95 6.22
C THR A 172 6.10 -26.77 7.16
N LYS A 173 6.33 -27.04 8.45
CA LYS A 173 6.43 -25.99 9.48
C LYS A 173 7.57 -25.01 9.20
N ALA A 174 8.77 -25.51 8.87
CA ALA A 174 9.93 -24.68 8.56
C ALA A 174 9.68 -23.74 7.37
N LEU A 175 8.97 -24.22 6.35
CA LEU A 175 8.53 -23.39 5.23
C LEU A 175 7.53 -22.31 5.70
N GLY A 176 6.59 -22.68 6.56
CA GLY A 176 5.63 -21.74 7.14
C GLY A 176 6.31 -20.62 7.93
N GLU A 177 7.32 -20.96 8.75
CA GLU A 177 8.14 -20.00 9.49
C GLU A 177 8.93 -19.08 8.56
N HIS A 178 9.52 -19.63 7.49
CA HIS A 178 10.25 -18.84 6.48
C HIS A 178 9.34 -17.85 5.72
N LEU A 179 8.13 -18.28 5.33
CA LEU A 179 7.15 -17.41 4.68
C LEU A 179 6.61 -16.35 5.65
N GLN A 180 6.43 -16.71 6.93
CA GLN A 180 5.95 -15.77 7.94
C GLN A 180 6.88 -14.56 8.09
N LEU A 181 8.20 -14.75 7.96
CA LEU A 181 9.16 -13.65 8.02
C LEU A 181 8.85 -12.56 6.99
N ALA A 182 8.59 -12.95 5.74
CA ALA A 182 8.23 -12.02 4.66
C ALA A 182 6.83 -11.46 4.83
N LEU A 183 5.82 -12.33 5.06
CA LEU A 183 4.43 -11.91 5.18
C LEU A 183 4.21 -10.89 6.31
N ARG A 184 4.92 -11.04 7.43
CA ARG A 184 4.90 -10.05 8.52
C ARG A 184 5.46 -8.69 8.13
N GLN A 185 6.42 -8.62 7.20
CA GLN A 185 6.93 -7.34 6.71
C GLN A 185 5.90 -6.64 5.82
N VAL A 186 5.13 -7.40 5.02
CA VAL A 186 4.05 -6.84 4.20
C VAL A 186 3.02 -6.13 5.07
N ASP A 187 2.69 -6.70 6.23
CA ASP A 187 1.75 -6.11 7.20
C ASP A 187 2.21 -4.75 7.76
N LEU A 188 3.52 -4.43 7.67
CA LEU A 188 4.09 -3.17 8.14
C LEU A 188 4.03 -2.05 7.11
N LEU A 189 3.82 -2.37 5.84
CA LEU A 189 3.76 -1.38 4.77
C LEU A 189 2.46 -0.56 4.84
N PRO A 190 2.46 0.67 4.29
CA PRO A 190 1.25 1.47 4.21
C PRO A 190 0.12 0.73 3.47
N ARG A 191 -1.10 0.86 4.00
CA ARG A 191 -2.32 0.26 3.46
C ARG A 191 -3.08 1.22 2.57
#